data_AF-A0A936BFE5-F1
#
_entry.id   AF-A0A936BFE5-F1
#
_cell.length_a   1.000
_cell.length_b   1.000
_cell.length_c   1.000
_cell.angle_alpha   90.00
_cell.angle_beta   90.00
_cell.angle_gamma   90.00
#
_symmetry.space_group_name_H-M   'P 1'
#
loop_
_entity.id
_entity.type
_entity.pdbx_description
1 polymer ?
#
loop_
_entity_poly.entity_id
_entity_poly.type
_entity_poly.pdbx_seq_one_letter_code
_entity_poly.pdbx_strand_id
1 'polypeptide(L)' 'MSQSLGVDCTFKVAGHIVVRRIKVDGRWHPVEQGRQWQDIHGRHLLIMLHGRVHTLTLSAATLTWALAEYGQTTAV' A
#
# COMPACT_ATOMS: atom_id res chain seq x y z
N MET A 1 -6.85 16.77 7.07
CA MET A 1 -6.75 15.68 8.06
C MET A 1 -6.39 14.41 7.32
N SER A 2 -5.14 13.95 7.37
CA SER A 2 -4.74 12.69 6.73
C SER A 2 -5.38 11.54 7.49
N GLN A 3 -6.42 10.92 6.93
CA GLN A 3 -7.00 9.73 7.52
C GLN A 3 -5.92 8.63 7.49
N SER A 4 -5.54 8.12 8.66
CA SER A 4 -4.52 7.07 8.75
C SER A 4 -5.02 5.81 8.06
N LEU A 5 -4.29 5.34 7.05
CA LEU A 5 -4.62 4.13 6.30
C LEU A 5 -4.31 2.90 7.17
N GLY A 6 -5.35 2.13 7.50
CA GLY A 6 -5.16 0.83 8.18
C GLY A 6 -4.74 -0.24 7.18
N VAL A 7 -3.75 -1.06 7.50
CA VAL A 7 -3.30 -2.15 6.63
C VAL A 7 -3.16 -3.43 7.46
N ASP A 8 -3.89 -4.47 7.06
CA ASP A 8 -3.78 -5.81 7.62
C ASP A 8 -2.86 -6.63 6.69
N CYS A 9 -1.65 -6.91 7.17
CA CYS A 9 -0.61 -7.56 6.38
C CYS A 9 0.28 -8.48 7.21
N THR A 10 1.09 -9.28 6.52
CA THR A 10 2.14 -10.09 7.11
C THR A 10 3.46 -9.79 6.44
N PHE A 11 4.49 -9.50 7.25
CA PHE A 11 5.86 -9.38 6.80
C PHE A 11 6.48 -10.78 6.75
N LYS A 12 6.94 -11.19 5.57
CA LYS A 12 7.69 -12.43 5.36
C LYS A 12 9.18 -12.13 5.39
N VAL A 13 9.97 -13.21 5.30
CA VAL A 13 11.42 -13.14 5.10
C VAL A 13 11.80 -12.21 3.94
N ALA A 14 12.98 -11.59 4.05
CA ALA A 14 13.49 -10.61 3.08
C ALA A 14 12.57 -9.39 2.87
N GLY A 15 11.70 -9.09 3.85
CA GLY A 15 10.82 -7.93 3.84
C GLY A 15 9.62 -8.05 2.91
N HIS A 16 9.37 -9.22 2.30
CA HIS A 16 8.22 -9.39 1.41
C HIS A 16 6.91 -9.20 2.18
N ILE A 17 6.07 -8.25 1.76
CA ILE A 17 4.80 -7.97 2.43
C ILE A 17 3.66 -8.70 1.71
N VAL A 18 2.75 -9.29 2.46
CA VAL A 18 1.47 -9.84 1.97
C VAL A 18 0.33 -9.08 2.64
N VAL A 19 -0.44 -8.34 1.84
CA VAL A 19 -1.58 -7.54 2.30
C VAL A 19 -2.87 -8.33 2.10
N ARG A 20 -3.69 -8.40 3.14
CA ARG A 20 -5.00 -9.06 3.09
C ARG A 20 -6.13 -8.07 2.81
N ARG A 21 -6.07 -6.91 3.47
CA ARG A 21 -7.09 -5.86 3.39
C ARG A 21 -6.54 -4.53 3.85
N ILE A 22 -7.15 -3.46 3.37
CA ILE A 22 -6.85 -2.08 3.81
C ILE A 22 -8.12 -1.40 4.33
N LYS A 23 -7.95 -0.42 5.22
CA LYS A 23 -9.03 0.36 5.81
C LYS A 23 -9.10 1.72 5.12
N VAL A 24 -10.13 1.91 4.31
CA VAL A 24 -10.42 3.17 3.59
C VAL A 24 -11.80 3.63 4.05
N ASP A 25 -11.96 4.93 4.30
CA ASP A 25 -13.22 5.53 4.77
C ASP A 25 -13.83 4.81 5.98
N GLY A 26 -12.97 4.37 6.90
CA GLY A 26 -13.40 3.67 8.12
C GLY A 26 -13.79 2.19 7.92
N ARG A 27 -13.80 1.67 6.69
CA ARG A 27 -14.20 0.30 6.36
C ARG A 27 -13.03 -0.52 5.82
N TRP A 28 -12.99 -1.79 6.21
CA TRP A 28 -12.02 -2.74 5.69
C TRP A 28 -12.46 -3.30 4.34
N HIS A 29 -11.55 -3.26 3.37
CA HIS A 29 -11.74 -3.81 2.03
C HIS A 29 -10.66 -4.83 1.72
N PRO A 30 -11.03 -6.06 1.29
CA PRO A 30 -10.05 -7.00 0.78
C PRO A 30 -9.37 -6.43 -0.46
N VAL A 31 -8.13 -6.84 -0.68
CA VAL A 31 -7.36 -6.44 -1.85
C VAL A 31 -6.73 -7.66 -2.49
N GLU A 32 -6.56 -7.60 -3.81
CA GLU A 32 -5.67 -8.52 -4.50
C GLU A 32 -4.30 -7.85 -4.64
N GLN A 33 -3.23 -8.61 -4.41
CA GLN A 33 -1.88 -8.08 -4.48
C GLN A 33 -1.16 -8.59 -5.73
N GLY A 34 -0.59 -7.66 -6.49
CA GLY A 34 0.28 -7.93 -7.61
C GLY A 34 1.76 -7.84 -7.22
N ARG A 35 2.54 -7.14 -8.06
CA ARG A 35 3.99 -6.97 -7.86
C ARG A 35 4.28 -6.12 -6.62
N GLN A 36 5.41 -6.41 -5.98
CA GLN A 36 6.03 -5.50 -5.01
C GLN A 36 7.45 -5.17 -5.41
N TRP A 37 7.92 -3.99 -5.06
CA TRP A 37 9.29 -3.54 -5.27
C TRP A 37 9.74 -2.62 -4.14
N GLN A 38 11.02 -2.28 -4.11
CA GLN A 38 11.60 -1.39 -3.13
C GLN A 38 12.50 -0.37 -3.83
N ASP A 39 12.41 0.88 -3.38
CA ASP A 39 13.30 1.98 -3.77
C ASP A 39 13.69 2.82 -2.54
N ILE A 40 14.25 4.01 -2.78
CA ILE A 40 14.70 4.93 -1.71
C ILE A 40 13.55 5.45 -0.83
N HIS A 41 12.31 5.45 -1.33
CA HIS A 41 11.14 5.94 -0.60
C HIS A 41 10.49 4.85 0.25
N GLY A 42 10.73 3.59 -0.09
CA GLY A 42 10.36 2.45 0.74
C GLY A 42 9.88 1.28 -0.08
N ARG A 43 8.90 0.55 0.47
CA ARG A 43 8.35 -0.65 -0.15
C ARG A 43 7.01 -0.35 -0.79
N HIS A 44 6.89 -0.69 -2.06
CA HIS A 44 5.71 -0.42 -2.87
C HIS A 44 5.04 -1.74 -3.24
N LEU A 45 3.71 -1.74 -3.20
CA LEU A 45 2.87 -2.86 -3.55
C LEU A 45 1.81 -2.39 -4.53
N LEU A 46 1.71 -3.07 -5.67
CA LEU A 46 0.57 -2.98 -6.54
C LEU A 46 -0.58 -3.78 -5.93
N ILE A 47 -1.71 -3.13 -5.70
CA ILE A 47 -2.93 -3.77 -5.22
C ILE A 47 -4.13 -3.42 -6.10
N MET A 48 -5.09 -4.34 -6.20
CA MET A 48 -6.41 -4.04 -6.75
C MET A 48 -7.40 -3.78 -5.62
N LEU A 49 -8.07 -2.64 -5.67
CA LEU A 49 -9.11 -2.21 -4.75
C LEU A 49 -10.30 -1.70 -5.57
N HIS A 50 -11.48 -2.27 -5.36
CA HIS A 50 -12.72 -1.92 -6.09
C HIS A 50 -12.56 -1.91 -7.62
N GLY A 51 -11.80 -2.86 -8.16
CA GLY A 51 -11.58 -2.99 -9.61
C GLY A 51 -10.58 -1.97 -10.19
N ARG A 52 -9.92 -1.17 -9.36
CA ARG A 52 -8.87 -0.23 -9.76
C ARG A 52 -7.51 -0.59 -9.17
N VAL A 53 -6.47 -0.30 -9.93
CA VAL A 53 -5.08 -0.55 -9.52
C VAL A 53 -4.56 0.64 -8.73
N HIS A 54 -3.97 0.35 -7.57
CA HIS A 54 -3.37 1.34 -6.69
C HIS A 54 -1.95 0.92 -6.31
N THR A 55 -1.12 1.90 -5.99
CA THR A 55 0.14 1.71 -5.29
C THR A 55 -0.07 1.94 -3.81
N LEU A 56 0.22 0.93 -3.00
CA LEU A 56 0.31 1.00 -1.56
C LEU A 56 1.80 1.08 -1.17
N THR A 57 2.20 2.16 -0.52
CA THR A 57 3.60 2.41 -0.15
C THR A 57 3.76 2.40 1.36
N LEU A 58 4.69 1.58 1.86
CA LEU A 58 5.23 1.67 3.20
C LEU A 58 6.50 2.53 3.15
N SER A 59 6.40 3.75 3.70
CA SER A 59 7.51 4.70 3.77
C SER A 59 8.67 4.14 4.61
N ALA A 60 9.89 4.20 4.07
CA ALA A 60 11.10 3.84 4.83
C ALA A 60 11.44 4.86 5.93
N ALA A 61 11.09 6.13 5.73
CA ALA A 61 11.45 7.21 6.66
C ALA A 61 10.50 7.30 7.86
N THR A 62 9.21 7.04 7.63
CA THR A 62 8.15 7.31 8.62
C THR A 62 7.42 6.05 9.07
N LEU A 63 7.64 4.91 8.41
CA LEU A 63 6.92 3.66 8.66
C LEU A 63 5.40 3.80 8.58
N THR A 64 4.92 4.73 7.75
CA THR A 64 3.51 4.99 7.50
C THR A 64 3.10 4.46 6.14
N TRP A 65 1.85 4.04 6.04
CA TRP A 65 1.23 3.61 4.79
C TRP A 65 0.62 4.79 4.03
N ALA A 66 0.79 4.79 2.71
CA ALA A 66 0.13 5.71 1.79
C ALA A 66 -0.49 4.93 0.62
N LEU A 67 -1.62 5.41 0.10
CA LEU A 67 -2.32 4.83 -1.05
C LEU A 67 -2.43 5.88 -2.15
N ALA A 68 -2.07 5.51 -3.37
CA ALA A 68 -2.22 6.34 -4.57
C ALA A 68 -2.79 5.51 -5.72
N GLU A 69 -3.57 6.12 -6.61
CA GLU A 69 -4.03 5.44 -7.84
C GLU A 69 -2.84 5.19 -8.77
N TYR A 70 -2.73 3.99 -9.34
CA TYR A 70 -1.60 3.63 -10.18
C TYR A 70 -1.61 4.44 -11.48
N GLY A 71 -0.46 5.00 -11.85
CA GLY A 71 -0.32 5.88 -13.02
C GLY A 71 -0.57 7.37 -12.72
N GLN A 72 -1.03 7.72 -11.52
CA GLN A 72 -0.93 9.10 -11.05
C GLN A 72 0.49 9.33 -10.50
N THR A 73 1.27 10.13 -11.23
CA THR A 73 2.56 10.61 -10.73
C THR A 73 2.27 11.61 -9.62
N THR A 74 2.45 11.22 -8.36
CA THR A 74 2.64 12.20 -7.28
C THR A 74 3.95 12.91 -7.55
N ALA A 75 3.88 14.17 -8.00
CA ALA A 75 5.04 15.04 -8.08
C ALA A 75 5.71 15.06 -6.70
N VAL A 76 6.99 14.68 -6.68
CA VAL A 76 7.86 14.73 -5.50
C VAL A 76 8.50 16.11 -5.43
#